data_AF-A0A643EY39-F1
#
_entry.id   AF-A0A643EY39-F1
#
_cell.length_a   1.000
_cell.length_b   1.000
_cell.length_c   1.000
_cell.angle_alpha   90.00
_cell.angle_beta   90.00
_cell.angle_gamma   90.00
#
_symmetry.space_group_name_H-M   'P 1'
#
loop_
_entity.id
_entity.type
_entity.pdbx_description
1 polymer ?
#
loop_
_entity_poly.entity_id
_entity_poly.type
_entity_poly.pdbx_seq_one_letter_code
_entity_poly.pdbx_strand_id
1 'polypeptide(L)'
;MANENLTATENQVTEKVQDSPKATKSKAKTPSKRVKAKVEKTPIIKAESSKVVRRSPAERARLLAAVTKQIQSGKTTVKAALKEAGVSEQTYYNWKNQAKENTPVVSHQSDELKNLVELEAENKRLRKELAEKLRTENAELRKRLGLV
;
A
#
# COMPACT_ATOMS: atom_id res chain seq x y z
N MET A 1 0.80 38.15 34.39
CA MET A 1 -0.04 36.96 34.20
C MET A 1 0.04 36.60 32.71
N ALA A 2 1.11 35.91 32.27
CA ALA A 2 1.09 34.48 31.88
C ALA A 2 -0.03 34.19 30.84
N ASN A 3 0.21 34.32 29.54
CA ASN A 3 0.97 33.45 28.60
C ASN A 3 0.27 32.11 28.37
N GLU A 4 -0.41 31.94 27.22
CA GLU A 4 -0.51 30.67 26.47
C GLU A 4 -0.96 30.97 25.02
N ASN A 5 -0.05 30.87 24.05
CA ASN A 5 -0.27 30.06 22.83
C ASN A 5 1.04 30.04 22.02
N LEU A 6 1.82 28.96 22.17
CA LEU A 6 2.95 28.67 21.28
C LEU A 6 2.69 27.35 20.55
N THR A 7 2.64 27.48 19.23
CA THR A 7 2.87 26.45 18.23
C THR A 7 4.27 25.82 18.39
N ALA A 8 4.40 24.49 18.26
CA ALA A 8 5.55 23.87 17.60
C ALA A 8 5.31 22.36 17.41
N THR A 9 5.17 21.96 16.16
CA THR A 9 5.42 20.59 15.68
C THR A 9 6.91 20.51 15.35
N GLU A 10 7.65 19.60 15.98
CA GLU A 10 9.04 19.36 15.63
C GLU A 10 9.23 17.90 15.18
N ASN A 11 9.45 17.75 13.87
CA ASN A 11 9.98 16.55 13.25
C ASN A 11 11.50 16.52 13.47
N GLN A 12 12.00 15.44 14.09
CA GLN A 12 13.42 15.09 14.01
C GLN A 12 13.56 13.74 13.28
N VAL A 13 14.25 13.77 12.14
CA VAL A 13 14.88 12.60 11.51
C VAL A 13 16.34 12.97 11.31
N THR A 14 17.24 12.22 11.93
CA THR A 14 18.66 12.19 11.58
C THR A 14 19.10 10.74 11.39
N GLU A 15 19.67 10.48 10.21
CA GLU A 15 20.37 9.25 9.85
C GLU A 15 21.64 9.07 10.69
N LYS A 16 21.98 7.81 11.02
CA LYS A 16 23.39 7.41 11.12
C LYS A 16 23.60 5.94 10.79
N VAL A 17 24.60 5.72 9.93
CA VAL A 17 25.06 4.47 9.32
C VAL A 17 26.05 3.73 10.23
N GLN A 18 26.04 2.38 10.10
CA GLN A 18 27.05 1.35 10.42
C GLN A 18 27.63 1.26 11.85
N ASP A 19 27.54 0.07 12.46
CA ASP A 19 28.68 -0.84 12.57
C ASP A 19 28.23 -2.30 12.84
N SER A 20 29.00 -3.27 12.35
CA SER A 20 28.83 -4.72 12.61
C SER A 20 29.80 -5.17 13.72
N PRO A 21 29.52 -6.29 14.44
CA PRO A 21 30.45 -7.41 14.30
C PRO A 21 29.82 -8.82 14.37
N LYS A 22 30.15 -9.60 13.32
CA LYS A 22 30.70 -10.97 13.27
C LYS A 22 30.42 -12.02 14.37
N ALA A 23 29.95 -13.17 13.87
CA ALA A 23 30.09 -14.58 14.35
C ALA A 23 29.24 -14.97 15.58
N THR A 24 28.50 -16.08 15.60
CA THR A 24 28.97 -17.47 15.38
C THR A 24 27.85 -18.44 14.96
N LYS A 25 28.14 -19.18 13.87
CA LYS A 25 27.91 -20.61 13.58
C LYS A 25 26.73 -21.41 14.19
N SER A 26 26.21 -22.26 13.30
CA SER A 26 25.65 -23.61 13.49
C SER A 26 24.12 -23.67 13.63
N LYS A 27 23.37 -24.60 13.02
CA LYS A 27 23.66 -25.67 12.08
C LYS A 27 22.32 -26.05 11.44
N ALA A 28 22.28 -26.15 10.11
CA ALA A 28 21.18 -26.80 9.40
C ALA A 28 21.01 -28.24 9.88
N LYS A 29 19.78 -28.67 10.22
CA LYS A 29 19.39 -30.09 10.33
C LYS A 29 17.90 -30.31 10.06
N THR A 30 17.58 -30.68 8.83
CA THR A 30 16.69 -31.83 8.53
C THR A 30 17.48 -32.75 7.59
N PRO A 31 17.14 -34.04 7.39
CA PRO A 31 16.06 -34.84 7.97
C PRO A 31 16.59 -36.15 8.62
N SER A 32 15.97 -36.65 9.69
CA SER A 32 16.27 -38.01 10.16
C SER A 32 15.03 -38.88 10.17
N LYS A 33 15.02 -39.78 9.20
CA LYS A 33 14.09 -40.87 8.97
C LYS A 33 14.29 -41.89 10.08
N ARG A 34 13.28 -42.14 10.94
CA ARG A 34 13.27 -43.33 11.81
C ARG A 34 11.88 -43.96 11.90
N VAL A 35 11.80 -45.10 11.21
CA VAL A 35 11.18 -46.39 11.54
C VAL A 35 9.75 -46.43 12.10
N LYS A 36 8.96 -47.20 11.35
CA LYS A 36 7.62 -47.76 11.56
C LYS A 36 7.33 -48.20 13.00
N ALA A 37 6.17 -47.79 13.51
CA ALA A 37 5.37 -48.56 14.45
C ALA A 37 3.91 -48.53 13.98
N LYS A 38 3.28 -49.70 13.96
CA LYS A 38 1.94 -49.96 13.44
C LYS A 38 1.01 -50.18 14.63
N VAL A 39 0.05 -49.28 14.87
CA VAL A 39 -1.15 -49.56 15.68
C VAL A 39 -2.36 -48.78 15.12
N GLU A 40 -3.31 -49.56 14.62
CA GLU A 40 -4.77 -49.47 14.58
C GLU A 40 -5.58 -48.21 14.20
N LYS A 41 -6.70 -48.54 13.54
CA LYS A 41 -7.65 -47.73 12.79
C LYS A 41 -8.53 -46.86 13.69
N THR A 42 -8.60 -45.57 13.37
CA THR A 42 -9.80 -44.74 13.52
C THR A 42 -10.02 -43.98 12.21
N PRO A 43 -11.27 -43.79 11.74
CA PRO A 43 -11.52 -43.16 10.45
C PRO A 43 -11.37 -41.64 10.61
N ILE A 44 -10.13 -41.17 10.53
CA ILE A 44 -9.86 -39.74 10.32
C ILE A 44 -10.33 -39.44 8.91
N ILE A 45 -11.44 -38.69 8.83
CA ILE A 45 -11.97 -38.11 7.61
C ILE A 45 -10.79 -37.60 6.78
N LYS A 46 -10.67 -38.17 5.59
CA LYS A 46 -9.64 -37.87 4.61
C LYS A 46 -9.74 -36.38 4.30
N ALA A 47 -8.96 -35.56 5.00
CA ALA A 47 -8.67 -34.20 4.59
C ALA A 47 -7.99 -34.32 3.23
N GLU A 48 -8.78 -34.11 2.17
CA GLU A 48 -8.28 -34.09 0.81
C GLU A 48 -7.16 -33.07 0.77
N SER A 49 -5.93 -33.57 0.59
CA SER A 49 -4.78 -32.74 0.33
C SER A 49 -5.14 -31.83 -0.83
N SER A 50 -5.36 -30.55 -0.54
CA SER A 50 -5.63 -29.52 -1.53
C SER A 50 -4.43 -29.48 -2.46
N LYS A 51 -4.55 -30.14 -3.61
CA LYS A 51 -3.59 -30.01 -4.69
C LYS A 51 -3.45 -28.51 -4.94
N VAL A 52 -2.23 -27.98 -4.91
CA VAL A 52 -1.97 -26.59 -5.27
C VAL A 52 -2.29 -26.45 -6.75
N VAL A 53 -3.55 -26.13 -7.07
CA VAL A 53 -3.99 -25.88 -8.43
C VAL A 53 -3.41 -24.54 -8.84
N ARG A 54 -2.34 -24.59 -9.63
CA ARG A 54 -1.77 -23.39 -10.23
C ARG A 54 -2.71 -22.91 -11.34
N ARG A 55 -3.53 -21.90 -11.04
CA ARG A 55 -4.40 -21.25 -12.03
C ARG A 55 -3.62 -20.30 -12.92
N SER A 56 -3.89 -20.36 -14.23
CA SER A 56 -3.32 -19.44 -15.21
C SER A 56 -3.86 -18.01 -15.04
N PRO A 57 -3.18 -16.95 -15.52
CA PRO A 57 -3.68 -15.58 -15.44
C PRO A 57 -5.07 -15.40 -16.07
N ALA A 58 -5.31 -16.04 -17.22
CA ALA A 58 -6.61 -15.98 -17.90
C ALA A 58 -7.73 -16.66 -17.09
N GLU A 59 -7.43 -17.78 -16.43
CA GLU A 59 -8.37 -18.48 -15.56
C GLU A 59 -8.71 -17.66 -14.30
N ARG A 60 -7.72 -17.00 -13.70
CA ARG A 60 -7.93 -16.07 -12.59
C ARG A 60 -8.86 -14.93 -12.99
N ALA A 61 -8.65 -14.33 -14.16
CA ALA A 61 -9.49 -13.26 -14.67
C ALA A 61 -10.95 -13.71 -14.88
N ARG A 62 -11.15 -14.91 -15.44
CA ARG A 62 -12.50 -15.50 -15.60
C ARG A 62 -13.20 -15.71 -14.25
N LEU A 63 -12.47 -16.24 -13.25
CA LEU A 63 -13.02 -16.44 -11.91
C LEU A 63 -13.35 -15.13 -11.22
N LEU A 64 -12.48 -14.12 -11.31
CA LEU A 64 -12.75 -12.78 -10.79
C LEU A 64 -14.01 -12.19 -11.41
N ALA A 65 -14.19 -12.33 -12.73
CA ALA A 65 -15.36 -11.86 -13.46
C ALA A 65 -16.65 -12.62 -13.09
N ALA A 66 -16.56 -13.92 -12.85
CA ALA A 66 -17.70 -14.73 -12.39
C ALA A 66 -18.15 -14.30 -10.98
N VAL A 67 -17.19 -14.15 -10.06
CA VAL A 67 -17.45 -13.70 -8.69
C VAL A 67 -18.05 -12.30 -8.67
N THR A 68 -17.54 -11.35 -9.47
CA THR A 68 -18.11 -10.00 -9.53
C THR A 68 -19.53 -9.98 -10.10
N LYS A 69 -19.82 -10.74 -11.16
CA LYS A 69 -21.19 -10.84 -11.70
C LYS A 69 -22.17 -11.39 -10.66
N GLN A 70 -21.74 -12.38 -9.91
CA GLN A 70 -22.57 -13.03 -8.90
C GLN A 70 -22.83 -12.11 -7.69
N ILE A 71 -21.84 -11.30 -7.29
CA ILE A 71 -22.01 -10.24 -6.30
C ILE A 71 -22.93 -9.13 -6.83
N GLN A 72 -22.73 -8.67 -8.07
CA GLN A 72 -23.53 -7.61 -8.71
C GLN A 72 -24.99 -8.00 -8.88
N SER A 73 -25.27 -9.30 -9.08
CA SER A 73 -26.64 -9.80 -9.14
C SER A 73 -27.41 -9.68 -7.82
N GLY A 74 -26.74 -9.35 -6.71
CA GLY A 74 -27.34 -9.22 -5.37
C GLY A 74 -27.82 -10.53 -4.75
N LYS A 75 -27.74 -11.64 -5.47
CA LYS A 75 -28.29 -12.95 -5.06
C LYS A 75 -27.44 -13.68 -4.02
N THR A 76 -26.16 -13.33 -3.89
CA THR A 76 -25.21 -14.04 -3.02
C THR A 76 -24.23 -13.10 -2.35
N THR A 77 -23.80 -13.47 -1.14
CA THR A 77 -22.74 -12.75 -0.42
C THR A 77 -21.38 -13.04 -1.06
N VAL A 78 -20.42 -12.14 -0.86
CA VAL A 78 -19.03 -12.30 -1.34
C VAL A 78 -18.45 -13.65 -0.91
N LYS A 79 -18.68 -14.06 0.34
CA LYS A 79 -18.19 -15.35 0.87
C LYS A 79 -18.82 -16.56 0.20
N ALA A 80 -20.11 -16.50 -0.12
CA ALA A 80 -20.80 -17.59 -0.83
C ALA A 80 -20.27 -17.74 -2.27
N ALA A 81 -20.15 -16.63 -3.00
CA ALA A 81 -19.61 -16.61 -4.36
C ALA A 81 -18.16 -17.14 -4.42
N LEU A 82 -17.34 -16.80 -3.41
CA LEU A 82 -15.97 -17.30 -3.29
C LEU A 82 -15.88 -18.80 -3.00
N LYS A 83 -16.80 -19.31 -2.17
CA LYS A 83 -16.89 -20.75 -1.87
C LYS A 83 -17.28 -21.54 -3.12
N GLU A 84 -18.26 -21.06 -3.88
CA GLU A 84 -18.66 -21.67 -5.16
C GLU A 84 -17.54 -21.65 -6.20
N ALA A 85 -16.77 -20.56 -6.27
CA ALA A 85 -15.62 -20.44 -7.15
C ALA A 85 -14.38 -21.22 -6.64
N GLY A 86 -14.43 -21.82 -5.46
CA GLY A 86 -13.30 -22.53 -4.85
C GLY A 86 -12.08 -21.63 -4.64
N VAL A 87 -12.28 -20.36 -4.26
CA VAL A 87 -11.23 -19.37 -4.04
C VAL A 87 -11.30 -18.85 -2.61
N SER A 88 -10.17 -18.80 -1.90
CA SER A 88 -10.15 -18.14 -0.59
C SER A 88 -10.27 -16.63 -0.75
N GLU A 89 -10.85 -15.97 0.25
CA GLU A 89 -11.02 -14.53 0.29
C GLU A 89 -9.70 -13.77 0.12
N GLN A 90 -8.65 -14.23 0.81
CA GLN A 90 -7.30 -13.70 0.65
C GLN A 90 -6.80 -13.80 -0.80
N THR A 91 -6.99 -14.95 -1.45
CA THR A 91 -6.52 -15.16 -2.82
C THR A 91 -7.30 -14.29 -3.80
N TYR A 92 -8.60 -14.12 -3.59
CA TYR A 92 -9.44 -13.24 -4.38
C TYR A 92 -8.96 -11.79 -4.30
N TYR A 93 -8.72 -11.25 -3.11
CA TYR A 93 -8.23 -9.88 -2.97
C TYR A 93 -6.81 -9.71 -3.54
N ASN A 94 -5.93 -10.70 -3.37
CA ASN A 94 -4.60 -10.69 -3.97
C ASN A 94 -4.68 -10.62 -5.50
N TRP A 95 -5.53 -11.43 -6.13
CA TRP A 95 -5.70 -11.43 -7.59
C TRP A 95 -6.44 -10.20 -8.09
N LYS A 96 -7.43 -9.69 -7.35
CA LYS A 96 -8.12 -8.45 -7.67
C LYS A 96 -7.18 -7.25 -7.64
N ASN A 97 -6.28 -7.18 -6.67
CA ASN A 97 -5.27 -6.12 -6.60
C ASN A 97 -4.24 -6.27 -7.72
N GLN A 98 -3.71 -7.47 -7.96
CA GLN A 98 -2.82 -7.72 -9.11
C GLN A 98 -3.46 -7.37 -10.45
N ALA A 99 -4.76 -7.60 -10.60
CA ALA A 99 -5.49 -7.22 -11.81
C ALA A 99 -5.61 -5.70 -11.97
N LYS A 100 -5.73 -4.93 -10.88
CA LYS A 100 -5.73 -3.46 -10.90
C LYS A 100 -4.37 -2.89 -11.28
N GLU A 101 -3.30 -3.45 -10.74
CA GLU A 101 -1.92 -3.02 -11.06
C GLU A 101 -1.54 -3.36 -12.51
N ASN A 102 -2.06 -4.48 -13.05
CA ASN A 102 -1.75 -4.93 -14.41
C ASN A 102 -2.72 -4.40 -15.48
N THR A 103 -3.86 -3.82 -15.10
CA THR A 103 -4.61 -2.96 -16.03
C THR A 103 -3.81 -1.69 -16.21
N PRO A 104 -3.37 -1.35 -17.44
CA PRO A 104 -2.76 -0.04 -17.68
C PRO A 104 -3.77 0.99 -17.18
N VAL A 105 -3.41 1.72 -16.13
CA VAL A 105 -4.20 2.86 -15.68
C VAL A 105 -4.11 3.87 -16.79
N VAL A 106 -5.09 3.82 -17.68
CA VAL A 106 -5.16 4.61 -18.91
C VAL A 106 -5.02 6.08 -18.53
N SER A 107 -3.87 6.69 -18.85
CA SER A 107 -3.56 8.14 -18.92
C SER A 107 -3.78 9.03 -17.69
N HIS A 108 -4.83 8.78 -16.91
CA HIS A 108 -5.33 9.69 -15.89
C HIS A 108 -4.38 9.86 -14.72
N GLN A 109 -3.69 8.80 -14.27
CA GLN A 109 -2.68 8.94 -13.21
C GLN A 109 -1.47 9.76 -13.69
N SER A 110 -1.02 9.58 -14.93
CA SER A 110 0.09 10.40 -15.46
C SER A 110 -0.30 11.86 -15.64
N ASP A 111 -1.53 12.13 -16.07
CA ASP A 111 -2.00 13.50 -16.26
C ASP A 111 -2.33 14.18 -14.93
N GLU A 112 -2.84 13.44 -13.94
CA GLU A 112 -3.03 13.93 -12.57
C GLU A 112 -1.70 14.28 -11.91
N LEU A 113 -0.66 13.46 -12.08
CA LEU A 113 0.69 13.76 -11.59
C LEU A 113 1.28 15.01 -12.26
N LYS A 114 1.09 15.19 -13.57
CA LYS A 114 1.52 16.43 -14.26
C LYS A 114 0.79 17.66 -13.72
N ASN A 115 -0.53 17.58 -13.57
CA ASN A 115 -1.33 18.67 -13.02
C ASN A 115 -0.88 19.05 -11.60
N LEU A 116 -0.53 18.07 -10.76
CA LEU A 116 0.00 18.34 -9.42
C LEU A 116 1.34 19.09 -9.47
N VAL A 117 2.26 18.70 -10.37
CA VAL A 117 3.55 19.40 -10.55
C VAL A 117 3.35 20.84 -11.03
N GLU A 118 2.44 21.07 -11.97
CA GLU A 118 2.12 22.40 -12.46
C GLU A 118 1.52 23.29 -11.36
N LEU A 119 0.59 22.75 -10.57
CA LEU A 119 0.01 23.47 -9.43
C LEU A 119 1.05 23.82 -8.37
N GLU A 120 2.00 22.94 -8.08
CA GLU A 120 3.10 23.24 -7.16
C GLU A 120 4.00 24.37 -7.67
N ALA A 121 4.31 24.36 -8.97
CA ALA A 121 5.11 25.41 -9.60
C ALA A 121 4.41 26.77 -9.52
N GLU A 122 3.12 26.82 -9.84
CA GLU A 122 2.34 28.05 -9.74
C GLU A 122 2.20 28.53 -8.28
N ASN A 123 2.00 27.62 -7.32
CA ASN A 123 1.96 28.01 -5.91
C ASN A 123 3.28 28.66 -5.45
N LYS A 124 4.42 28.09 -5.87
CA LYS A 124 5.74 28.67 -5.59
C LYS A 124 5.89 30.05 -6.26
N ARG A 125 5.41 30.21 -7.49
CA ARG A 125 5.42 31.51 -8.20
C ARG A 125 4.60 32.56 -7.46
N LEU A 126 3.35 32.23 -7.11
CA LEU A 126 2.45 33.12 -6.38
C LEU A 126 3.01 33.53 -5.01
N ARG A 127 3.62 32.59 -4.27
CA ARG A 127 4.27 32.91 -2.99
C ARG A 127 5.42 33.89 -3.14
N LYS A 128 6.23 33.75 -4.21
CA LYS A 128 7.32 34.70 -4.50
C LYS A 128 6.77 36.08 -4.85
N GLU A 129 5.79 36.15 -5.73
CA GLU A 129 5.17 37.41 -6.14
C GLU A 129 4.53 38.14 -4.95
N LEU A 130 3.84 37.40 -4.06
CA LEU A 130 3.29 37.95 -2.83
C LEU A 130 4.39 38.49 -1.91
N ALA A 131 5.48 37.75 -1.72
CA ALA A 131 6.60 38.18 -0.90
C ALA A 131 7.29 39.44 -1.45
N GLU A 132 7.40 39.56 -2.78
CA GLU A 132 7.91 40.75 -3.44
C GLU A 132 7.00 41.95 -3.22
N LYS A 133 5.69 41.79 -3.47
CA LYS A 133 4.69 42.85 -3.22
C LYS A 133 4.69 43.33 -1.76
N LEU A 134 4.76 42.40 -0.81
CA LEU A 134 4.85 42.74 0.61
C LEU A 134 6.17 43.44 0.96
N ARG A 135 7.29 43.07 0.31
CA ARG A 135 8.56 43.79 0.50
C ARG A 135 8.49 45.22 -0.03
N THR A 136 7.93 45.42 -1.22
CA THR A 136 7.81 46.75 -1.82
C THR A 136 6.88 47.63 -0.99
N GLU A 137 5.71 47.12 -0.62
CA GLU A 137 4.74 47.87 0.19
C GLU A 137 5.30 48.19 1.58
N ASN A 138 5.94 47.22 2.25
CA ASN A 138 6.59 47.50 3.54
C ASN A 138 7.72 48.52 3.42
N ALA A 139 8.50 48.51 2.34
CA ALA A 139 9.53 49.52 2.12
C ALA A 139 8.91 50.91 1.94
N GLU A 140 7.81 51.02 1.19
CA GLU A 140 7.06 52.28 1.05
C GLU A 140 6.46 52.76 2.37
N LEU A 141 5.84 51.86 3.15
CA LEU A 141 5.30 52.18 4.47
C LEU A 141 6.39 52.65 5.42
N ARG A 142 7.54 51.98 5.46
CA ARG A 142 8.66 52.40 6.30
C ARG A 142 9.21 53.77 5.87
N LYS A 143 9.27 54.07 4.56
CA LYS A 143 9.61 55.41 4.06
C LYS A 143 8.60 56.46 4.52
N ARG A 144 7.30 56.18 4.42
CA ARG A 144 6.22 57.08 4.88
C ARG A 144 6.26 57.33 6.39
N LEU A 145 6.68 56.33 7.15
CA LEU A 145 6.82 56.41 8.61
C LEU A 145 8.17 56.99 9.06
N GLY A 146 9.07 57.35 8.15
CA GLY A 146 10.41 57.86 8.50
C GLY A 146 11.33 56.83 9.17
N LEU A 147 11.06 55.53 8.95
CA LEU A 147 11.80 54.39 9.50
C LEU A 147 12.85 53.83 8.52
N VAL A 148 13.18 54.59 7.46
CA VAL A 148 14.14 54.30 6.39
C VAL A 148 15.07 55.47 6.22
#